data_AF-A0A060Y2M5-F1
#
_entry.id   AF-A0A060Y2M5-F1
#
_cell.length_a   1.000
_cell.length_b   1.000
_cell.length_c   1.000
_cell.angle_alpha   90.00
_cell.angle_beta   90.00
_cell.angle_gamma   90.00
#
_symmetry.space_group_name_H-M   'P 1'
#
loop_
_entity.id
_entity.type
_entity.pdbx_description
1 polymer ?
#
loop_
_entity_poly.entity_id
_entity_poly.type
_entity_poly.pdbx_seq_one_letter_code
_entity_poly.pdbx_strand_id
1 'polypeptide(L)'
;MNIDEQLPVLDSSMFSQELTSPRLIKSHLPYRFLPTAMHNGESKVIYMARNPKDLVVSYYQFHRSLRTMSYRGTFQEFCRRFMNDKLGYGSWFEHVQEFWEHRMDSNVLFLKYEDMYK
;
A
#
# COMPACT_ATOMS: atom_id res chain seq x y z
N MET A 1 20.30 2.76 -1.26
CA MET A 1 19.73 2.01 -2.40
C MET A 1 19.10 3.03 -3.33
N ASN A 2 19.48 3.04 -4.61
CA ASN A 2 18.91 3.97 -5.57
C ASN A 2 17.47 3.48 -5.86
N ILE A 3 16.46 4.26 -5.45
CA ILE A 3 15.04 3.85 -5.52
C ILE A 3 14.51 3.97 -6.96
N ASP A 4 15.37 4.40 -7.90
CA ASP A 4 15.09 4.48 -9.34
C ASP A 4 15.23 3.11 -10.04
N GLU A 5 15.69 2.06 -9.35
CA GLU A 5 15.48 0.69 -9.81
C GLU A 5 13.99 0.36 -9.67
N GLN A 6 13.33 0.12 -10.81
CA GLN A 6 11.99 -0.46 -10.87
C GLN A 6 11.95 -1.64 -9.90
N LEU A 7 11.12 -1.52 -8.85
CA LEU A 7 10.84 -2.63 -7.97
C LEU A 7 10.36 -3.79 -8.85
N PRO A 8 10.93 -5.00 -8.72
CA PRO A 8 10.47 -6.13 -9.50
C PRO A 8 8.96 -6.24 -9.32
N VAL A 9 8.24 -6.35 -10.44
CA VAL A 9 6.80 -6.63 -10.43
C VAL A 9 6.62 -7.84 -9.52
N LEU A 10 6.03 -7.62 -8.35
CA LEU A 10 5.78 -8.67 -7.38
C LEU A 10 4.87 -9.68 -8.08
N ASP A 11 5.45 -10.82 -8.45
CA ASP A 11 4.71 -11.90 -9.06
C ASP A 11 3.59 -12.32 -8.09
N SER A 12 2.36 -12.34 -8.60
CA SER A 12 1.18 -12.85 -7.91
C SER A 12 1.37 -14.26 -7.34
N SER A 13 2.36 -15.02 -7.84
CA SER A 13 2.78 -16.32 -7.29
C SER A 13 3.29 -16.27 -5.83
N MET A 14 3.64 -15.08 -5.30
CA MET A 14 3.97 -14.90 -3.87
C MET A 14 2.78 -15.11 -2.93
N PHE A 15 1.54 -15.16 -3.44
CA PHE A 15 0.39 -15.67 -2.68
C PHE A 15 0.37 -17.20 -2.77
N SER A 16 1.42 -17.83 -2.24
CA SER A 16 1.72 -19.25 -2.42
C SER A 16 0.51 -20.16 -2.21
N GLN A 17 0.23 -21.01 -3.19
CA GLN A 17 -0.75 -22.10 -3.10
C GLN A 17 -0.40 -23.13 -2.01
N GLU A 18 0.84 -23.07 -1.48
CA GLU A 18 1.36 -23.97 -0.46
C GLU A 18 0.95 -23.62 0.97
N LEU A 19 0.36 -22.43 1.21
CA LEU A 19 -0.06 -22.04 2.56
C LEU A 19 -1.40 -22.72 2.92
N THR A 20 -1.40 -23.44 4.04
CA THR A 20 -2.63 -24.05 4.58
C THR A 20 -3.60 -22.98 5.09
N SER A 21 -4.90 -23.27 5.00
CA SER A 21 -5.96 -22.36 5.48
C SER A 21 -5.99 -22.30 7.02
N PRO A 22 -6.25 -21.14 7.65
CA PRO A 22 -6.55 -19.84 7.04
C PRO A 22 -5.31 -19.02 6.65
N ARG A 23 -5.38 -18.32 5.52
CA ARG A 23 -4.29 -17.48 5.00
C ARG A 23 -4.53 -16.02 5.35
N LEU A 24 -3.58 -15.40 6.06
CA LEU A 24 -3.56 -13.95 6.29
C LEU A 24 -2.42 -13.33 5.49
N ILE A 25 -2.78 -12.42 4.59
CA ILE A 25 -1.85 -11.81 3.64
C ILE A 25 -1.87 -10.30 3.85
N LYS A 26 -0.69 -9.71 3.96
CA LYS A 26 -0.50 -8.25 3.99
C LYS A 26 0.09 -7.80 2.66
N SER A 27 -0.55 -6.81 2.03
CA SER A 27 -0.06 -6.21 0.79
C SER A 27 -0.22 -4.68 0.81
N HIS A 28 0.62 -4.00 0.03
CA HIS A 28 0.49 -2.57 -0.29
C HIS A 28 0.26 -2.37 -1.80
N LEU A 29 -0.12 -3.43 -2.52
CA LEU A 29 -0.41 -3.34 -3.94
C LEU A 29 -1.70 -2.51 -4.19
N PRO A 30 -1.71 -1.67 -5.23
CA PRO A 30 -2.94 -1.08 -5.78
C PRO A 30 -4.00 -2.15 -6.10
N TYR A 31 -5.27 -1.77 -6.08
CA TYR A 31 -6.40 -2.70 -6.24
C TYR A 31 -6.32 -3.48 -7.55
N ARG A 32 -5.91 -2.80 -8.62
CA ARG A 32 -5.75 -3.39 -9.97
C ARG A 32 -4.70 -4.50 -10.06
N PHE A 33 -3.76 -4.57 -9.11
CA PHE A 33 -2.72 -5.60 -9.07
C PHE A 33 -3.03 -6.73 -8.08
N LEU A 34 -4.21 -6.72 -7.45
CA LEU A 34 -4.65 -7.83 -6.61
C LEU A 34 -4.99 -9.06 -7.47
N PRO A 35 -4.84 -10.28 -6.92
CA PRO A 35 -5.28 -11.50 -7.59
C PRO A 35 -6.75 -11.47 -7.96
N THR A 36 -7.09 -12.06 -9.10
CA THR A 36 -8.46 -12.13 -9.62
C THR A 36 -9.45 -12.75 -8.63
N ALA A 37 -9.02 -13.72 -7.81
CA ALA A 37 -9.84 -14.30 -6.75
C ALA A 37 -10.36 -13.24 -5.74
N MET A 38 -9.58 -12.19 -5.48
CA MET A 38 -10.01 -11.08 -4.61
C MET A 38 -11.03 -10.19 -5.33
N HIS A 39 -10.89 -9.97 -6.64
CA HIS A 39 -11.89 -9.24 -7.44
C HIS A 39 -13.20 -10.02 -7.59
N ASN A 40 -13.14 -11.35 -7.63
CA ASN A 40 -14.31 -12.23 -7.74
C ASN A 40 -15.08 -12.41 -6.41
N GLY A 41 -14.61 -11.82 -5.31
CA GLY A 41 -15.24 -11.99 -3.99
C GLY A 41 -14.90 -13.29 -3.27
N GLU A 42 -13.96 -14.09 -3.77
CA GLU A 42 -13.54 -15.37 -3.17
C GLU A 42 -12.68 -15.16 -1.91
N SER A 43 -12.26 -13.93 -1.63
CA SER A 43 -11.45 -13.55 -0.47
C SER A 43 -11.90 -12.21 0.09
N LYS A 44 -11.77 -12.06 1.41
CA LYS A 44 -12.08 -10.81 2.12
C LYS A 44 -10.89 -9.87 2.09
N VAL A 45 -11.14 -8.59 1.86
CA VAL A 45 -10.14 -7.52 1.78
C VAL A 45 -10.42 -6.49 2.86
N ILE A 46 -9.41 -6.14 3.64
CA ILE A 46 -9.47 -5.00 4.56
C ILE A 46 -8.50 -3.96 4.03
N TYR A 47 -9.03 -2.81 3.62
CA TYR A 47 -8.24 -1.68 3.16
C TYR A 47 -8.23 -0.58 4.21
N MET A 48 -7.08 0.06 4.42
CA MET A 48 -6.92 1.13 5.39
C MET A 48 -6.37 2.39 4.71
N ALA A 49 -7.19 3.44 4.67
CA ALA A 49 -6.77 4.77 4.29
C ALA A 49 -6.33 5.58 5.52
N ARG A 50 -5.49 6.59 5.29
CA ARG A 50 -5.04 7.55 6.30
C ARG A 50 -4.86 8.91 5.65
N ASN A 51 -5.04 10.00 6.39
CA ASN A 51 -4.72 11.34 5.94
C ASN A 51 -3.30 11.39 5.31
N PRO A 52 -3.16 11.87 4.06
CA PRO A 52 -1.89 11.83 3.34
C PRO A 52 -0.80 12.68 4.04
N LYS A 53 -1.20 13.74 4.76
CA LYS A 53 -0.27 14.61 5.49
C LYS A 53 0.39 13.88 6.66
N ASP A 54 -0.38 13.07 7.39
CA ASP A 54 0.15 12.27 8.49
C ASP A 54 0.87 11.02 7.98
N LEU A 55 0.36 10.43 6.89
CA LEU A 55 0.97 9.28 6.24
C LEU A 55 2.37 9.61 5.72
N VAL A 56 2.58 10.74 5.02
CA VAL A 56 3.89 11.08 4.45
C VAL A 56 4.95 11.30 5.53
N VAL A 57 4.57 11.85 6.70
CA VAL A 57 5.46 11.96 7.86
C VAL A 57 5.87 10.57 8.35
N SER A 58 4.90 9.68 8.55
CA SER A 58 5.17 8.29 8.96
C SER A 58 6.06 7.57 7.95
N TYR A 59 5.83 7.79 6.65
CA TYR A 59 6.55 7.12 5.58
C TYR A 59 7.99 7.59 5.46
N TYR A 60 8.22 8.89 5.67
CA TYR A 60 9.55 9.48 5.77
C TYR A 60 10.35 8.89 6.94
N GLN A 61 9.75 8.81 8.14
CA GLN A 61 10.43 8.22 9.30
C GLN A 61 10.74 6.74 9.06
N PHE A 62 9.80 5.98 8.51
CA PHE A 62 10.00 4.58 8.14
C PHE A 62 11.19 4.38 7.18
N HIS A 63 11.29 5.23 6.14
CA HIS A 63 12.41 5.23 5.19
C HIS A 63 13.78 5.56 5.82
N ARG A 64 13.79 6.33 6.91
CA ARG A 64 15.02 6.65 7.67
C ARG A 64 15.40 5.56 8.66
N SER A 65 14.43 4.93 9.29
CA SER A 65 14.65 3.91 10.32
C SER A 65 15.00 2.54 9.73
N LEU A 66 14.52 2.22 8.53
CA LEU A 66 14.85 0.96 7.87
C LEU A 66 16.29 0.95 7.36
N ARG A 67 17.09 0.02 7.86
CA ARG A 67 18.48 -0.20 7.40
C ARG A 67 18.57 -0.43 5.89
N THR A 68 17.62 -1.15 5.30
CA THR A 68 17.59 -1.46 3.86
C THR A 68 17.33 -0.24 2.98
N MET A 69 16.58 0.73 3.49
CA MET A 69 16.19 1.93 2.75
C MET A 69 17.19 3.08 2.98
N SER A 70 17.56 3.30 4.25
CA SER A 70 18.56 4.28 4.71
C SER A 70 18.45 5.64 4.03
N TYR A 71 17.24 6.19 3.91
CA TYR A 71 17.02 7.47 3.25
C TYR A 71 17.69 8.61 4.05
N ARG A 72 18.49 9.44 3.37
CA ARG A 72 19.25 10.55 3.98
C ARG A 72 18.81 11.94 3.50
N GLY A 73 17.78 12.02 2.66
CA GLY A 73 17.26 13.30 2.16
C GLY A 73 16.44 14.07 3.20
N THR A 74 16.14 15.32 2.89
CA THR A 74 15.27 16.17 3.72
C THR A 74 13.82 15.73 3.62
N PHE A 75 13.00 16.10 4.61
CA PHE A 75 11.57 15.84 4.56
C PHE A 75 10.89 16.55 3.37
N GLN A 76 11.33 17.77 3.03
CA GLN A 76 10.79 18.52 1.90
C GLN A 76 11.02 17.80 0.56
N GLU A 77 12.22 17.25 0.34
CA GLU A 77 12.48 16.45 -0.87
C GLU A 77 11.64 15.16 -0.88
N PHE A 78 11.46 14.54 0.28
CA PHE A 78 10.59 13.37 0.38
C PHE A 78 9.13 13.69 0.04
N CYS A 79 8.59 14.82 0.52
CA CYS A 79 7.26 15.30 0.14
C CYS A 79 7.18 15.58 -1.37
N ARG A 80 8.21 16.20 -1.97
CA ARG A 80 8.26 16.42 -3.41
C ARG A 80 8.18 15.10 -4.17
N ARG A 81 8.94 14.09 -3.75
CA ARG A 81 8.90 12.75 -4.34
C ARG A 81 7.55 12.07 -4.17
N PHE A 82 6.93 12.16 -2.98
CA PHE A 82 5.59 11.65 -2.72
C PHE A 82 4.54 12.27 -3.65
N MET A 83 4.57 13.59 -3.84
CA MET A 83 3.63 14.32 -4.69
C MET A 83 3.85 14.09 -6.20
N ASN A 84 5.01 13.58 -6.60
CA ASN A 84 5.35 13.27 -8.00
C ASN A 84 5.36 11.75 -8.28
N ASP A 85 4.73 10.97 -7.39
CA ASP A 85 4.59 9.52 -7.51
C ASP A 85 5.94 8.78 -7.65
N LYS A 86 7.01 9.31 -7.04
CA LYS A 86 8.39 8.77 -7.06
C LYS A 86 8.74 7.96 -5.82
N LEU A 87 7.74 7.44 -5.11
CA LEU A 87 7.88 6.54 -3.97
C LEU A 87 7.22 5.19 -4.28
N GLY A 88 7.49 4.19 -3.46
CA GLY A 88 6.93 2.86 -3.63
C GLY A 88 5.40 2.87 -3.67
N TYR A 89 4.83 1.95 -4.46
CA TYR A 89 3.39 1.72 -4.65
C TYR A 89 2.62 2.81 -5.40
N GLY A 90 3.32 3.78 -6.01
CA GLY A 90 2.73 4.75 -6.93
C GLY A 90 2.01 5.90 -6.23
N SER A 91 1.02 6.48 -6.91
CA SER A 91 0.28 7.63 -6.40
C SER A 91 -0.62 7.26 -5.23
N TRP A 92 -0.49 7.98 -4.11
CA TRP A 92 -1.40 7.81 -2.98
C TRP A 92 -2.85 8.10 -3.36
N PHE A 93 -3.08 9.11 -4.22
CA PHE A 93 -4.41 9.52 -4.63
C PHE A 93 -5.09 8.44 -5.46
N GLU A 94 -4.40 7.94 -6.49
CA GLU A 94 -4.91 6.83 -7.32
C GLU A 94 -5.13 5.58 -6.46
N HIS A 95 -4.16 5.25 -5.61
CA HIS A 95 -4.26 4.06 -4.77
C HIS A 95 -5.47 4.11 -3.82
N VAL A 96 -5.75 5.24 -3.19
CA VAL A 96 -6.94 5.36 -2.32
C VAL A 96 -8.22 5.40 -3.15
N GLN A 97 -8.21 6.08 -4.29
CA GLN A 97 -9.38 6.16 -5.17
C GLN A 97 -9.81 4.78 -5.68
N GLU A 98 -8.87 3.96 -6.16
CA GLU A 98 -9.16 2.61 -6.64
C GLU A 98 -9.91 1.77 -5.59
N PHE A 99 -9.45 1.77 -4.32
CA PHE A 99 -10.16 1.06 -3.25
C PHE A 99 -11.45 1.75 -2.81
N TRP A 100 -11.52 3.08 -2.92
CA TRP A 100 -12.73 3.83 -2.59
C TRP A 100 -13.88 3.52 -3.55
N GLU A 101 -13.59 3.32 -4.84
CA GLU A 101 -14.58 2.91 -5.86
C GLU A 101 -15.20 1.55 -5.51
N HIS A 102 -14.43 0.63 -4.94
CA HIS A 102 -14.84 -0.74 -4.56
C HIS A 102 -15.27 -0.88 -3.10
N ARG A 103 -15.40 0.23 -2.35
CA ARG A 103 -15.67 0.19 -0.89
C ARG A 103 -17.02 -0.42 -0.51
N MET A 104 -17.94 -0.52 -1.47
CA MET A 104 -19.29 -1.08 -1.27
C MET A 104 -19.37 -2.55 -1.69
N ASP A 105 -18.29 -3.12 -2.22
CA ASP A 105 -18.23 -4.52 -2.60
C ASP A 105 -18.37 -5.40 -1.34
N SER A 106 -19.08 -6.52 -1.47
CA SER A 106 -19.45 -7.38 -0.33
C SER A 106 -18.25 -7.99 0.40
N ASN A 107 -17.09 -8.07 -0.26
CA ASN A 107 -15.87 -8.63 0.27
C ASN A 107 -14.84 -7.56 0.69
N VAL A 108 -15.14 -6.27 0.57
CA VAL A 108 -14.22 -5.17 0.90
C VAL A 108 -14.68 -4.42 2.15
N LEU A 109 -13.78 -4.31 3.13
CA LEU A 109 -13.94 -3.43 4.28
C LEU A 109 -12.98 -2.24 4.14
N PHE A 110 -13.51 -1.06 3.86
CA PHE A 110 -12.74 0.17 3.80
C PHE A 110 -12.72 0.86 5.16
N LEU A 111 -11.55 1.02 5.75
CA LEU A 111 -11.33 1.68 7.03
C LEU A 111 -10.53 2.96 6.87
N LYS A 112 -10.74 3.91 7.79
CA LYS A 112 -9.91 5.10 7.94
C LYS A 112 -9.15 4.98 9.25
N TYR A 113 -7.85 5.23 9.20
CA TYR A 113 -6.97 5.12 10.36
C TYR A 113 -7.45 6.00 11.52
N GLU A 114 -7.95 7.19 11.20
CA GLU A 114 -8.42 8.20 12.15
C GLU A 114 -9.66 7.75 12.94
N ASP A 115 -10.44 6.80 12.42
CA ASP A 115 -11.61 6.27 13.12
C ASP A 115 -11.25 5.23 14.20
N MET A 116 -10.00 4.73 14.22
CA MET A 116 -9.56 3.69 15.17
C MET A 116 -9.03 4.24 16.50
N TYR A 117 -8.71 5.52 16.58
CA TYR A 117 -8.09 6.15 17.75
C TYR A 117 -9.04 7.14 18.44
N LYS A 118 -10.34 6.86 18.39
CA LYS A 118 -11.38 7.62 19.08
C LYS A 118 -11.60 7.10 20.49
#